data_AF-A0A821TDC8-F1
#
_entry.id   AF-A0A821TDC8-F1
#
_cell.length_a   1.000
_cell.length_b   1.000
_cell.length_c   1.000
_cell.angle_alpha   90.00
_cell.angle_beta   90.00
_cell.angle_gamma   90.00
#
_symmetry.space_group_name_H-M   'P 1'
#
loop_
_entity.id
_entity.type
_entity.pdbx_description
1 polymer ?
#
loop_
_entity_poly.entity_id
_entity_poly.type
_entity_poly.pdbx_seq_one_letter_code
_entity_poly.pdbx_strand_id
1 'polypeptide(L)' 'ELRATFQLPIIGVKKNPSSPLYTSLGVITKGTVLEVNVSELGMVTQGGKVVWGKYAQVTNHPENDGCINAVLL' A
#
# COMPACT_ATOMS: atom_id res chain seq x y z
N GLU A 1 -15.13 3.28 -2.02
CA GLU A 1 -16.28 2.70 -2.75
C GLU A 1 -16.80 1.38 -2.19
N LEU A 2 -15.97 0.44 -1.71
CA LEU A 2 -16.47 -0.85 -1.15
C LEU A 2 -16.64 -0.92 0.37
N ARG A 3 -16.21 0.10 1.14
CA ARG A 3 -16.23 0.13 2.63
C ARG A 3 -15.78 -1.21 3.28
N ALA A 4 -14.81 -1.88 2.66
CA ALA A 4 -14.27 -3.17 3.09
C ALA A 4 -12.76 -3.07 3.27
N THR A 5 -12.22 -3.93 4.13
CA THR A 5 -10.79 -4.04 4.41
C THR A 5 -10.30 -5.42 3.98
N PHE A 6 -9.15 -5.46 3.33
CA PHE A 6 -8.51 -6.70 2.88
C PHE A 6 -7.06 -6.70 3.34
N GLN A 7 -6.57 -7.86 3.78
CA GLN A 7 -5.16 -8.04 4.11
C GLN A 7 -4.42 -8.46 2.84
N LEU A 8 -3.81 -7.47 2.18
CA LEU A 8 -3.11 -7.68 0.92
C LEU A 8 -1.59 -7.72 1.12
N PRO A 9 -0.85 -8.53 0.35
CA PRO A 9 0.61 -8.58 0.47
C PRO A 9 1.25 -7.31 -0.11
N ILE A 10 2.30 -6.83 0.58
CA ILE A 10 3.10 -5.68 0.16
C ILE A 10 4.08 -6.13 -0.92
N ILE A 11 4.12 -5.39 -2.03
CA ILE A 11 5.08 -5.60 -3.13
C ILE A 11 6.35 -4.80 -2.85
N GLY A 12 6.20 -3.54 -2.42
CA GLY A 12 7.36 -2.71 -2.08
C GLY A 12 7.01 -1.33 -1.54
N VAL A 13 8.01 -0.67 -0.96
CA VAL A 13 7.92 0.72 -0.47
C VAL A 13 8.29 1.66 -1.61
N LYS A 14 7.41 2.63 -1.92
CA LYS A 14 7.62 3.57 -3.03
C LYS A 14 8.06 4.95 -2.59
N LYS A 15 7.51 5.44 -1.47
CA LYS A 15 7.86 6.76 -0.95
C LYS A 15 7.60 6.84 0.55
N ASN A 16 8.64 7.13 1.32
CA ASN A 16 8.52 7.52 2.71
C ASN A 16 8.57 9.07 2.79
N PRO A 17 7.62 9.74 3.47
CA PRO A 17 7.60 11.21 3.57
C PRO A 17 8.77 11.77 4.39
N SER A 18 9.35 10.98 5.30
CA SER A 18 10.40 11.44 6.21
C SER A 18 11.76 11.54 5.53
N SER A 19 12.09 10.60 4.63
CA SER A 19 13.37 10.61 3.91
C SER A 19 13.39 9.64 2.72
N PRO A 20 14.08 10.00 1.62
CA PRO A 20 14.42 9.04 0.55
C PRO A 20 15.21 7.84 1.07
N LEU A 21 16.09 8.02 2.05
CA LEU A 21 16.85 6.91 2.65
C LEU A 21 15.93 5.85 3.26
N TYR A 22 14.86 6.29 3.94
CA TYR A 22 13.86 5.39 4.53
C TYR A 22 13.05 4.65 3.47
N THR A 23 12.89 5.25 2.30
CA THR A 23 12.31 4.55 1.15
C THR A 23 13.22 3.41 0.71
N SER A 24 14.52 3.68 0.55
CA SER A 24 15.50 2.66 0.14
C SER A 24 15.68 1.54 1.17
N LEU A 25 15.60 1.85 2.46
CA LEU A 25 15.69 0.87 3.55
C LEU A 25 14.37 0.11 3.79
N GLY A 26 13.27 0.48 3.13
CA GLY A 26 11.97 -0.15 3.30
C GLY A 26 11.29 0.17 4.64
N VAL A 27 11.64 1.30 5.27
CA VAL A 27 11.03 1.73 6.53
C VAL A 27 9.60 2.22 6.28
N ILE A 28 8.65 1.66 7.03
CA ILE A 28 7.22 1.95 6.90
C ILE A 28 6.78 2.78 8.10
N THR A 29 6.36 4.01 7.84
CA THR A 29 5.83 4.96 8.83
C THR A 29 4.49 5.50 8.34
N LYS A 30 3.79 6.26 9.19
CA LYS A 30 2.60 6.99 8.76
C LYS A 30 2.88 7.83 7.51
N GLY A 31 1.98 7.74 6.53
CA GLY A 31 2.08 8.46 5.26
C GLY A 31 2.99 7.83 4.22
N THR A 32 3.66 6.71 4.51
CA THR A 32 4.42 5.96 3.50
C THR A 32 3.50 5.45 2.39
N VAL A 33 3.92 5.62 1.14
CA VAL A 33 3.27 5.05 -0.05
C VAL A 33 3.87 3.68 -0.33
N LEU A 34 3.00 2.68 -0.37
CA LEU A 34 3.30 1.28 -0.64
C LEU A 34 2.71 0.90 -2.01
N GLU A 35 3.35 -0.04 -2.68
CA GLU A 35 2.75 -0.82 -3.75
C GLU A 35 2.23 -2.12 -3.13
N VAL A 36 0.94 -2.39 -3.29
CA VAL A 36 0.25 -3.56 -2.72
C VAL A 36 -0.35 -4.41 -3.83
N ASN A 37 -0.35 -5.72 -3.64
CA ASN A 37 -0.90 -6.64 -4.61
C ASN A 37 -2.43 -6.66 -4.52
N VAL A 38 -3.11 -6.28 -5.60
CA VAL A 38 -4.59 -6.23 -5.67
C VAL A 38 -5.18 -7.31 -6.59
N SER A 39 -4.39 -8.31 -6.97
CA SER A 39 -4.82 -9.38 -7.88
C SER A 39 -6.04 -10.15 -7.34
N GLU A 40 -6.13 -10.33 -6.02
CA GLU A 40 -7.26 -11.00 -5.35
C GLU A 40 -8.56 -10.17 -5.40
N LEU A 41 -8.48 -8.87 -5.65
CA LEU A 41 -9.65 -7.99 -5.77
C LEU A 41 -10.29 -8.02 -7.16
N GLY A 42 -9.68 -8.73 -8.12
CA GLY A 42 -10.23 -8.88 -9.47
C GLY A 42 -10.37 -7.55 -10.23
N MET A 43 -9.56 -6.54 -9.91
CA MET A 43 -9.62 -5.25 -10.58
C MET A 43 -9.15 -5.38 -12.03
N VAL A 44 -9.92 -4.77 -12.95
CA VAL A 44 -9.61 -4.72 -14.37
C VAL A 44 -9.62 -3.28 -14.86
N THR A 45 -8.69 -2.97 -15.76
CA THR A 45 -8.71 -1.71 -16.51
C THR A 45 -9.84 -1.74 -17.55
N GLN A 46 -10.25 -0.58 -18.07
CA GLN A 46 -11.27 -0.49 -19.14
C GLN A 46 -10.88 -1.28 -20.41
N GLY A 47 -9.58 -1.52 -20.63
CA GLY A 47 -9.06 -2.36 -21.71
C GLY A 47 -8.97 -3.85 -21.38
N GLY A 48 -9.57 -4.31 -20.29
CA GLY A 48 -9.62 -5.74 -19.91
C GLY A 48 -8.34 -6.31 -19.29
N LYS A 49 -7.30 -5.49 -19.07
CA LYS A 49 -6.08 -5.95 -18.38
C LYS A 49 -6.31 -6.05 -16.88
N VAL A 50 -5.90 -7.17 -16.29
CA VAL A 50 -5.90 -7.38 -14.83
C VAL A 50 -4.89 -6.46 -14.17
N VAL A 51 -5.34 -5.76 -13.13
CA VAL A 51 -4.48 -4.94 -12.28
C VAL A 51 -3.98 -5.81 -11.14
N TRP A 52 -2.67 -5.96 -11.04
CA TRP A 52 -2.02 -6.76 -10.01
C TRP A 52 -1.39 -5.91 -8.90
N GLY A 53 -1.16 -4.62 -9.13
CA GLY A 53 -0.54 -3.70 -8.18
C GLY A 53 -1.26 -2.35 -8.13
N LYS A 54 -1.45 -1.82 -6.93
CA LYS A 54 -1.98 -0.46 -6.72
C LYS A 54 -1.19 0.24 -5.61
N TYR A 55 -1.21 1.57 -5.62
CA TYR A 55 -0.62 2.33 -4.53
C TYR A 55 -1.58 2.42 -3.35
N ALA A 56 -1.01 2.35 -2.15
CA ALA A 56 -1.72 2.52 -0.90
C ALA A 56 -0.92 3.47 0.00
N GLN A 57 -1.61 4.29 0.78
CA GLN A 57 -0.99 5.18 1.76
C GLN A 57 -1.26 4.68 3.18
N VAL A 58 -0.20 4.49 3.95
CA VAL A 58 -0.28 4.11 5.37
C VAL A 58 -0.94 5.24 6.16
N THR A 59 -1.98 4.92 6.92
CA THR A 59 -2.78 5.90 7.68
C THR A 59 -2.52 5.88 9.18
N ASN A 60 -2.01 4.76 9.70
CA ASN A 60 -1.70 4.59 11.12
C ASN A 60 -0.19 4.73 11.41
N HIS A 61 0.22 4.44 12.64
CA HIS A 61 1.63 4.43 13.08
C HIS A 61 2.06 2.98 13.37
N PRO A 62 2.58 2.25 12.36
CA PRO A 62 2.93 0.84 12.51
C PRO A 62 3.91 0.56 13.65
N GLU A 63 4.79 1.52 13.96
CA GLU A 63 5.73 1.46 15.07
C GLU A 63 5.07 1.36 16.46
N ASN A 64 3.84 1.85 16.58
CA ASN A 64 3.08 1.83 17.84
C ASN A 64 2.02 0.72 17.84
N ASP A 65 1.42 0.43 16.68
CA ASP A 65 0.25 -0.44 16.59
C ASP A 65 0.60 -1.91 16.31
N GLY A 66 1.78 -2.19 15.76
CA GLY A 66 2.18 -3.54 15.32
C GLY A 66 1.46 -4.04 14.05
N CYS A 67 0.57 -3.22 13.48
CA CYS A 67 -0.13 -3.49 12.23
C CYS A 67 0.08 -2.35 11.23
N ILE A 68 0.07 -2.66 9.93
CA ILE A 68 0.14 -1.66 8.86
C ILE A 68 -1.24 -1.51 8.24
N ASN A 69 -1.90 -0.39 8.55
CA ASN A 69 -3.19 -0.03 7.97
C ASN A 69 -2.98 1.02 6.89
N ALA A 70 -3.48 0.76 5.69
CA ALA A 70 -3.32 1.64 4.54
C ALA A 70 -4.63 1.79 3.75
N VAL A 71 -4.77 2.92 3.07
CA VAL A 71 -5.89 3.21 2.18
C VAL A 71 -5.39 3.17 0.75
N LEU A 72 -6.07 2.40 -0.11
CA LEU A 72 -5.80 2.37 -1.54
C LEU A 72 -6.02 3.76 -2.17
N LEU A 73 -5.07 4.20 -2.99
CA LEU A 73 -5.13 5.44 -3.78
C LEU A 73 -5.74 5.17 -5.15
#